data_AF-A0A176U163-F1
#
_entry.id   AF-A0A176U163-F1
#
_cell.length_a   1.000
_cell.length_b   1.000
_cell.length_c   1.000
_cell.angle_alpha   90.00
_cell.angle_beta   90.00
_cell.angle_gamma   90.00
#
_symmetry.space_group_name_H-M   'P 1'
#
loop_
_entity.id
_entity.type
_entity.pdbx_description
1 polymer ?
#
loop_
_entity_poly.entity_id
_entity_poly.type
_entity_poly.pdbx_seq_one_letter_code
_entity_poly.pdbx_strand_id
1 'polypeptide(L)'
;MRMTQEIWNKIINSEMLLIGIGTQLSVKEDNEKQIDEVYDTLAKLAKGRNCFVITSNTDQKLLDGRISKFLTAAPKVEGQEKQWEAYMNWLSCSLTHELTILELGEGFADPMVMRWPFEKVLSMHQKATLIRVHPMLYQVPADLNGRGIGVKENCIQFVKEIAEQLSHE
;
A
#
# COMPACT_ATOMS: atom_id res chain seq x y z
N MET A 1 15.20 10.03 1.54
CA MET A 1 14.46 11.13 0.88
C MET A 1 13.12 11.17 1.58
N ARG A 2 12.77 12.29 2.22
CA ARG A 2 11.50 12.43 2.96
C ARG A 2 10.31 12.47 1.99
N MET A 3 9.09 12.27 2.49
CA MET A 3 7.87 12.48 1.73
C MET A 3 7.82 13.90 1.16
N THR A 4 7.61 14.01 -0.15
CA THR A 4 7.48 15.30 -0.84
C THR A 4 6.01 15.70 -0.96
N GLN A 5 5.74 17.00 -1.15
CA GLN A 5 4.37 17.48 -1.40
C GLN A 5 3.75 16.84 -2.64
N GLU A 6 4.55 16.53 -3.66
CA GLU A 6 4.08 15.82 -4.86
C GLU A 6 3.57 14.41 -4.52
N ILE A 7 4.33 13.66 -3.72
CA ILE A 7 3.95 12.32 -3.24
C ILE A 7 2.67 12.41 -2.41
N TRP A 8 2.60 13.36 -1.47
CA TRP A 8 1.40 13.58 -0.66
C TRP A 8 0.18 13.87 -1.54
N ASN A 9 0.31 14.80 -2.48
CA ASN A 9 -0.78 15.17 -3.38
C ASN A 9 -1.28 13.99 -4.22
N LYS A 10 -0.38 13.11 -4.69
CA LYS A 10 -0.75 11.88 -5.42
C LYS A 10 -1.49 10.88 -4.53
N ILE A 11 -1.12 10.81 -3.24
CA ILE A 11 -1.79 9.93 -2.27
C ILE A 11 -3.16 10.49 -1.90
N ILE A 12 -3.29 11.76 -1.55
CA ILE A 12 -4.54 12.30 -1.00
C ILE A 12 -5.61 12.59 -2.06
N ASN A 13 -5.20 13.02 -3.26
CA ASN A 13 -6.13 13.38 -4.34
C ASN A 13 -6.51 12.20 -5.25
N SER A 14 -5.97 11.00 -5.05
CA SER A 14 -6.29 9.85 -5.89
C SER A 14 -7.77 9.48 -5.81
N GLU A 15 -8.41 9.26 -6.95
CA GLU A 15 -9.78 8.74 -7.03
C GLU A 15 -9.89 7.35 -6.40
N MET A 16 -8.88 6.50 -6.62
CA MET A 16 -8.76 5.17 -6.02
C MET A 16 -7.37 4.98 -5.42
N LEU A 17 -7.31 4.39 -4.22
CA LEU A 17 -6.07 4.12 -3.49
C LEU A 17 -5.92 2.63 -3.22
N LEU A 18 -4.81 2.03 -3.67
CA LEU A 18 -4.42 0.67 -3.33
C LEU A 18 -3.22 0.71 -2.38
N ILE A 19 -3.38 0.22 -1.16
CA ILE A 19 -2.31 0.16 -0.16
C ILE A 19 -1.77 -1.26 -0.08
N GLY A 20 -0.51 -1.43 -0.46
CA GLY A 20 0.23 -2.68 -0.31
C GLY A 20 1.10 -2.67 0.93
N ILE A 21 0.85 -3.58 1.87
CA ILE A 21 1.60 -3.70 3.13
C ILE A 21 2.54 -4.89 3.04
N GLY A 22 3.84 -4.60 3.14
CA GLY A 22 4.90 -5.58 3.03
C GLY A 22 5.52 -6.00 4.37
N THR A 23 6.52 -6.88 4.25
CA THR A 23 7.19 -7.53 5.40
C THR A 23 8.00 -6.60 6.30
N GLN A 24 8.35 -5.37 5.88
CA GLN A 24 8.94 -4.39 6.79
C GLN A 24 7.97 -3.99 7.93
N LEU A 25 6.67 -4.10 7.70
CA LEU A 25 5.61 -3.76 8.66
C LEU A 25 5.08 -4.98 9.42
N SER A 26 5.83 -6.09 9.44
CA SER A 26 5.49 -7.25 10.27
C SER A 26 5.74 -6.99 11.76
N VAL A 27 4.91 -7.62 12.60
CA VAL A 27 4.99 -7.50 14.06
C VAL A 27 6.16 -8.31 14.61
N LYS A 28 6.85 -7.73 15.58
CA LYS A 28 7.93 -8.30 16.38
C LYS A 28 7.74 -7.88 17.83
N GLU A 29 8.33 -8.62 18.76
CA GLU A 29 8.17 -8.39 20.20
C GLU A 29 8.54 -6.96 20.64
N ASP A 30 9.48 -6.31 19.96
CA ASP A 30 10.00 -4.98 20.31
C ASP A 30 9.32 -3.81 19.57
N ASN A 31 8.49 -4.09 18.56
CA ASN A 31 7.94 -3.06 17.67
C ASN A 31 6.40 -3.05 17.61
N GLU A 32 5.71 -3.92 18.34
CA GLU A 32 4.25 -4.10 18.26
C GLU A 32 3.49 -2.76 18.34
N LYS A 33 3.81 -1.92 19.34
CA LYS A 33 3.18 -0.60 19.50
C LYS A 33 3.40 0.33 18.30
N GLN A 34 4.60 0.33 17.71
CA GLN A 34 4.90 1.17 16.55
C GLN A 34 4.13 0.70 15.32
N ILE A 35 4.03 -0.62 15.13
CA ILE A 35 3.26 -1.19 14.03
C ILE A 35 1.77 -0.90 14.23
N ASP A 36 1.28 -0.96 15.46
CA ASP A 36 -0.09 -0.58 15.81
C ASP A 36 -0.43 0.86 15.38
N GLU A 37 0.44 1.82 15.71
CA GLU A 37 0.30 3.23 15.30
C GLU A 37 0.34 3.41 13.77
N VAL A 38 1.13 2.59 13.07
CA VAL A 38 1.17 2.55 11.60
C VAL A 38 -0.18 2.10 11.04
N TYR A 39 -0.75 0.99 11.53
CA TYR A 39 -2.04 0.50 11.06
C TYR A 39 -3.18 1.49 11.36
N ASP A 40 -3.16 2.17 12.50
CA ASP A 40 -4.12 3.24 12.81
C ASP A 40 -4.03 4.40 11.82
N THR A 41 -2.81 4.78 11.44
CA THR A 41 -2.59 5.85 10.46
C THR A 41 -3.10 5.43 9.08
N LEU A 42 -2.82 4.19 8.64
CA LEU A 42 -3.33 3.67 7.37
C LEU A 42 -4.87 3.54 7.38
N ALA A 43 -5.47 3.16 8.50
CA ALA A 43 -6.92 3.12 8.65
C ALA A 43 -7.55 4.52 8.56
N LYS A 44 -6.93 5.54 9.18
CA LYS A 44 -7.35 6.94 9.03
C LYS A 44 -7.21 7.40 7.58
N LEU A 45 -6.10 7.09 6.93
CA LEU A 45 -5.87 7.41 5.51
C LEU A 45 -6.92 6.78 4.61
N ALA A 46 -7.33 5.54 4.86
CA ALA A 46 -8.32 4.83 4.06
C ALA A 46 -9.77 5.28 4.32
N LYS A 47 -10.04 5.89 5.48
CA LYS A 47 -11.40 6.21 5.93
C LYS A 47 -12.10 7.17 4.97
N GLY A 48 -13.28 6.77 4.47
CA GLY A 48 -14.09 7.60 3.58
C GLY A 48 -13.56 7.68 2.14
N ARG A 49 -12.50 6.94 1.82
CA ARG A 49 -11.90 6.91 0.48
C ARG A 49 -12.22 5.61 -0.24
N ASN A 50 -12.20 5.63 -1.56
CA ASN A 50 -12.26 4.42 -2.37
C ASN A 50 -10.90 3.69 -2.30
N CYS A 51 -10.71 2.93 -1.23
CA CYS A 51 -9.44 2.33 -0.87
C CYS A 51 -9.55 0.81 -0.73
N PHE A 52 -8.51 0.09 -1.18
CA PHE A 52 -8.33 -1.34 -0.91
C PHE A 52 -6.95 -1.57 -0.32
N VAL A 53 -6.84 -2.53 0.60
CA VAL A 53 -5.59 -2.92 1.24
C VAL A 53 -5.23 -4.35 0.83
N ILE A 54 -3.99 -4.57 0.45
CA ILE A 54 -3.44 -5.89 0.21
C ILE A 54 -2.19 -6.05 1.08
N THR A 55 -2.01 -7.22 1.67
CA THR A 55 -0.87 -7.48 2.56
C THR A 55 -0.19 -8.79 2.20
N SER A 56 1.15 -8.77 2.19
CA SER A 56 1.97 -9.98 2.14
C SER A 56 2.10 -10.64 3.53
N ASN A 57 1.81 -9.88 4.59
CA ASN A 57 1.95 -10.33 5.97
C ASN A 57 0.83 -11.29 6.33
N THR A 58 1.20 -12.39 7.00
CA THR A 58 0.25 -13.39 7.51
C THR A 58 -0.38 -12.97 8.84
N ASP A 59 0.19 -11.98 9.53
CA ASP A 59 -0.29 -11.44 10.81
C ASP A 59 -1.46 -10.47 10.62
N GLN A 60 -2.59 -11.00 10.16
CA GLN A 60 -3.79 -10.20 9.86
C GLN A 60 -4.48 -9.57 11.07
N LYS A 61 -4.11 -9.99 12.29
CA LYS A 61 -4.77 -9.58 13.54
C LYS A 61 -4.79 -8.07 13.75
N LEU A 62 -3.85 -7.33 13.17
CA LEU A 62 -3.78 -5.88 13.31
C LEU A 62 -4.72 -5.12 12.36
N LEU A 63 -5.16 -5.74 11.27
CA LEU A 63 -6.15 -5.13 10.36
C LEU A 63 -7.58 -5.41 10.81
N ASP A 64 -7.78 -6.50 11.56
CA ASP A 64 -9.07 -6.91 12.09
C ASP A 64 -9.69 -5.80 12.96
N GLY A 65 -10.80 -5.24 12.48
CA GLY A 65 -11.58 -4.22 13.19
C GLY A 65 -11.16 -2.77 12.91
N ARG A 66 -10.00 -2.52 12.29
CA ARG A 66 -9.53 -1.17 11.91
C ARG A 66 -9.89 -0.80 10.47
N ILE A 67 -9.80 -1.77 9.58
CA ILE A 67 -10.21 -1.67 8.19
C ILE A 67 -11.21 -2.80 7.93
N SER A 68 -12.25 -2.51 7.14
CA SER A 68 -13.24 -3.54 6.80
C SER A 68 -12.54 -4.77 6.21
N LYS A 69 -12.88 -5.96 6.70
CA LYS A 69 -12.35 -7.24 6.18
C LYS A 69 -12.63 -7.44 4.69
N PHE A 70 -13.63 -6.76 4.13
CA PHE A 70 -13.95 -6.79 2.70
C PHE A 70 -13.06 -5.89 1.84
N LEU A 71 -12.30 -4.99 2.47
CA LEU A 71 -11.36 -4.08 1.83
C LEU A 71 -9.91 -4.50 2.08
N THR A 72 -9.70 -5.74 2.54
CA THR A 72 -8.39 -6.31 2.84
C THR A 72 -8.27 -7.68 2.21
N ALA A 73 -7.17 -7.95 1.49
CA ALA A 73 -6.84 -9.28 1.01
C ALA A 73 -5.41 -9.66 1.41
N ALA A 74 -5.19 -10.92 1.80
CA ALA A 74 -3.84 -11.48 1.91
C ALA A 74 -3.73 -12.75 1.06
N PRO A 75 -3.02 -12.71 -0.07
CA PRO A 75 -2.95 -13.82 -1.03
C PRO A 75 -2.38 -15.12 -0.44
N LYS A 76 -1.62 -15.02 0.66
CA LYS A 76 -0.95 -16.16 1.31
C LYS A 76 -1.77 -16.84 2.39
N VAL A 77 -2.96 -16.34 2.72
CA VAL A 77 -3.78 -16.88 3.80
C VAL A 77 -4.92 -17.71 3.20
N GLU A 78 -5.03 -18.97 3.61
CA GLU A 78 -6.11 -19.87 3.18
C GLU A 78 -7.48 -19.36 3.63
N GLY A 79 -8.53 -19.63 2.84
CA GLY A 79 -9.90 -19.24 3.16
C GLY A 79 -10.24 -17.77 2.88
N GLN A 80 -9.44 -17.09 2.05
CA GLN A 80 -9.61 -15.69 1.66
C GLN A 80 -10.02 -15.48 0.20
N GLU A 81 -10.58 -16.50 -0.43
CA GLU A 81 -10.96 -16.47 -1.84
C GLU A 81 -11.95 -15.35 -2.13
N LYS A 82 -12.89 -15.08 -1.19
CA LYS A 82 -13.86 -13.98 -1.32
C LYS A 82 -13.22 -12.60 -1.27
N GLN A 83 -12.23 -12.42 -0.40
CA GLN A 83 -11.47 -11.17 -0.26
C GLN A 83 -10.59 -10.95 -1.50
N TRP A 84 -9.99 -12.02 -2.01
CA TRP A 84 -9.23 -11.98 -3.25
C TRP A 84 -10.12 -11.64 -4.45
N GLU A 85 -11.30 -12.24 -4.55
CA GLU A 85 -12.29 -11.91 -5.58
C GLU A 85 -12.75 -10.45 -5.47
N ALA A 86 -13.03 -9.97 -4.26
CA ALA A 86 -13.37 -8.57 -4.01
C ALA A 86 -12.25 -7.62 -4.45
N TYR A 87 -10.99 -7.95 -4.14
CA TYR A 87 -9.82 -7.20 -4.60
C TYR A 87 -9.73 -7.15 -6.13
N MET A 88 -9.84 -8.29 -6.80
CA MET A 88 -9.76 -8.36 -8.26
C MET A 88 -10.90 -7.59 -8.93
N ASN A 89 -12.13 -7.68 -8.40
CA ASN A 89 -13.26 -6.92 -8.88
C ASN A 89 -13.05 -5.41 -8.68
N TRP A 90 -12.59 -4.99 -7.50
CA TRP A 90 -12.28 -3.60 -7.19
C TRP A 90 -11.19 -3.04 -8.12
N LEU A 91 -10.11 -3.82 -8.33
CA LEU A 91 -9.02 -3.44 -9.22
C LEU A 91 -9.49 -3.33 -10.68
N SER A 92 -10.40 -4.19 -11.14
CA SER A 92 -10.97 -4.08 -12.49
C SER A 92 -11.74 -2.78 -12.71
N CYS A 93 -12.47 -2.31 -11.68
CA CYS A 93 -13.16 -1.02 -11.69
C CYS A 93 -12.21 0.18 -11.71
N SER A 94 -10.94 0.00 -11.30
CA SER A 94 -9.95 1.08 -11.31
C SER A 94 -9.50 1.50 -12.70
N LEU A 95 -9.63 0.64 -13.72
CA LEU A 95 -9.05 0.88 -15.06
C LEU A 95 -9.50 2.18 -15.72
N THR A 96 -10.68 2.71 -15.36
CA THR A 96 -11.23 3.96 -15.89
C THR A 96 -10.90 5.20 -15.04
N HIS A 97 -10.43 5.00 -13.81
CA HIS A 97 -10.19 6.01 -12.78
C HIS A 97 -8.70 6.29 -12.60
N GLU A 98 -8.35 7.35 -11.88
CA GLU A 98 -6.97 7.54 -11.41
C GLU A 98 -6.69 6.62 -10.21
N LEU A 99 -5.68 5.77 -10.33
CA LEU A 99 -5.25 4.84 -9.30
C LEU A 99 -3.88 5.24 -8.74
N THR A 100 -3.79 5.41 -7.43
CA THR A 100 -2.50 5.48 -6.74
C THR A 100 -2.26 4.16 -6.01
N ILE A 101 -1.13 3.51 -6.29
CA ILE A 101 -0.66 2.31 -5.59
C ILE A 101 0.44 2.75 -4.62
N LEU A 102 0.20 2.58 -3.32
CA LEU A 102 1.16 2.85 -2.26
C LEU A 102 1.73 1.52 -1.75
N GLU A 103 2.95 1.17 -2.18
CA GLU A 103 3.66 -0.05 -1.77
C GLU A 103 4.60 0.27 -0.60
N LEU A 104 4.30 -0.29 0.58
CA LEU A 104 5.03 -0.04 1.82
C LEU A 104 5.83 -1.28 2.22
N GLY A 105 7.13 -1.25 1.98
CA GLY A 105 8.07 -2.12 2.71
C GLY A 105 8.07 -3.58 2.30
N GLU A 106 7.68 -3.87 1.06
CA GLU A 106 7.75 -5.23 0.53
C GLU A 106 9.19 -5.66 0.26
N GLY A 107 9.50 -6.92 0.56
CA GLY A 107 10.82 -7.50 0.28
C GLY A 107 10.89 -8.13 -1.10
N PHE A 108 11.94 -8.93 -1.32
CA PHE A 108 12.04 -9.84 -2.48
C PHE A 108 11.94 -11.32 -2.07
N ALA A 109 11.49 -11.59 -0.84
CA ALA A 109 11.29 -12.97 -0.39
C ALA A 109 10.25 -13.69 -1.27
N ASP A 110 9.22 -12.96 -1.71
CA ASP A 110 8.21 -13.48 -2.64
C ASP A 110 7.57 -12.34 -3.47
N PRO A 111 8.26 -11.85 -4.52
CA PRO A 111 7.81 -10.69 -5.30
C PRO A 111 6.52 -10.96 -6.08
N MET A 112 6.14 -12.22 -6.28
CA MET A 112 4.92 -12.64 -6.96
C MET A 112 3.65 -12.23 -6.22
N VAL A 113 3.75 -11.96 -4.92
CA VAL A 113 2.58 -11.63 -4.09
C VAL A 113 2.15 -10.18 -4.28
N MET A 114 3.10 -9.27 -4.51
CA MET A 114 2.78 -7.84 -4.53
C MET A 114 3.64 -7.02 -5.51
N ARG A 115 4.98 -7.08 -5.42
CA ARG A 115 5.86 -6.26 -6.27
C ARG A 115 5.58 -6.41 -7.77
N TRP A 116 5.64 -7.63 -8.28
CA TRP A 116 5.39 -7.87 -9.71
C TRP A 116 3.92 -7.69 -10.10
N PRO A 117 2.93 -8.10 -9.29
CA PRO A 117 1.54 -7.73 -9.53
C PRO A 117 1.32 -6.22 -9.68
N PHE A 118 1.91 -5.38 -8.83
CA PHE A 118 1.77 -3.92 -8.92
C PHE A 118 2.43 -3.34 -10.17
N GLU A 119 3.62 -3.83 -10.52
CA GLU A 119 4.29 -3.46 -11.77
C GLU A 119 3.44 -3.87 -12.98
N LYS A 120 2.80 -5.05 -12.92
CA LYS A 120 1.87 -5.51 -13.95
C LYS A 120 0.63 -4.61 -14.04
N VAL A 121 0.06 -4.19 -12.92
CA VAL A 121 -1.05 -3.21 -12.90
C VAL A 121 -0.62 -1.93 -13.61
N LEU A 122 0.54 -1.37 -13.29
CA LEU A 122 1.05 -0.17 -13.96
C LEU A 122 1.22 -0.38 -15.46
N SER A 123 1.69 -1.55 -15.90
CA SER A 123 1.84 -1.84 -17.33
C SER A 123 0.52 -1.81 -18.11
N MET A 124 -0.60 -2.17 -17.47
CA MET A 124 -1.92 -2.29 -18.10
C MET A 124 -2.79 -1.05 -17.88
N HIS A 125 -2.59 -0.34 -16.77
CA HIS A 125 -3.43 0.78 -16.36
C HIS A 125 -2.69 2.11 -16.51
N GLN A 126 -2.99 2.84 -17.59
CA GLN A 126 -2.23 4.05 -17.97
C GLN A 126 -2.36 5.21 -16.97
N LYS A 127 -3.46 5.29 -16.21
CA LYS A 127 -3.68 6.30 -15.17
C LYS A 127 -3.17 5.89 -13.78
N ALA A 128 -2.54 4.72 -13.65
CA ALA A 128 -1.97 4.29 -12.39
C ALA A 128 -0.61 4.93 -12.11
N THR A 129 -0.37 5.30 -10.85
CA THR A 129 0.94 5.69 -10.32
C THR A 129 1.34 4.74 -9.20
N LEU A 130 2.62 4.30 -9.18
CA LEU A 130 3.20 3.51 -8.09
C LEU A 130 4.11 4.39 -7.24
N ILE A 131 3.88 4.39 -5.93
CA ILE A 131 4.77 4.96 -4.92
C ILE A 131 5.31 3.78 -4.13
N ARG A 132 6.60 3.47 -4.31
CA ARG A 132 7.30 2.36 -3.64
C ARG A 132 8.20 2.91 -2.55
N VAL A 133 7.90 2.57 -1.31
CA VAL A 133 8.65 3.01 -0.13
C VAL A 133 9.45 1.84 0.43
N HIS A 134 10.78 1.98 0.46
CA HIS A 134 11.65 0.99 1.07
C HIS A 134 13.06 1.58 1.33
N PRO A 135 13.78 1.24 2.42
CA PRO A 135 15.10 1.82 2.69
C PRO A 135 16.19 1.41 1.67
N MET A 136 16.14 0.17 1.18
CA MET A 136 17.11 -0.37 0.22
C MET A 136 16.53 -0.69 -1.17
N LEU A 137 15.33 -1.27 -1.22
CA LEU A 137 14.69 -1.85 -2.40
C LEU A 137 13.60 -0.94 -3.01
N TYR A 138 13.85 0.38 -3.02
CA TYR A 138 12.92 1.40 -3.51
C TYR A 138 12.96 1.60 -5.02
N GLN A 139 13.88 0.93 -5.71
CA GLN A 139 14.05 1.10 -7.16
C GLN A 139 12.78 0.63 -7.87
N VAL A 140 12.42 1.38 -8.91
CA VAL A 140 11.27 1.09 -9.76
C VAL A 140 11.78 0.89 -11.20
N PRO A 141 11.30 -0.12 -11.94
CA PRO A 141 11.71 -0.36 -13.31
C PRO A 141 11.51 0.87 -14.23
N ALA A 142 12.48 1.13 -15.10
CA ALA A 142 12.50 2.31 -15.99
C ALA A 142 11.43 2.26 -17.10
N ASP A 143 10.96 1.06 -17.45
CA ASP A 143 9.94 0.78 -18.45
C ASP A 143 8.51 1.12 -17.98
N LEU A 144 8.34 1.56 -16.73
CA LEU A 144 7.06 2.04 -16.20
C LEU A 144 6.72 3.49 -16.60
N ASN A 145 7.39 4.03 -17.63
CA ASN A 145 7.13 5.33 -18.26
C ASN A 145 7.08 6.50 -17.26
N GLY A 146 7.91 6.48 -16.22
CA GLY A 146 7.96 7.55 -15.21
C GLY A 146 6.76 7.57 -14.24
N ARG A 147 5.86 6.59 -14.29
CA ARG A 147 4.72 6.46 -13.36
C ARG A 147 5.09 5.76 -12.05
N GLY A 148 6.36 5.38 -11.91
CA GLY A 148 6.93 4.74 -10.74
C GLY A 148 7.81 5.72 -9.95
N ILE A 149 7.49 5.90 -8.68
CA ILE A 149 8.21 6.77 -7.75
C ILE A 149 8.84 5.91 -6.66
N GLY A 150 10.16 5.89 -6.61
CA GLY A 150 10.92 5.20 -5.56
C GLY A 150 11.27 6.13 -4.40
N VAL A 151 10.81 5.81 -3.19
CA VAL A 151 11.08 6.56 -1.97
C VAL A 151 12.06 5.77 -1.09
N LYS A 152 13.31 6.25 -1.04
CA LYS A 152 14.36 5.69 -0.19
C LYS A 152 14.18 6.14 1.27
N GLU A 153 13.32 5.42 1.99
CA GLU A 153 12.95 5.72 3.38
C GLU A 153 12.49 4.46 4.15
N ASN A 154 12.57 4.50 5.47
CA ASN A 154 11.97 3.49 6.34
C ASN A 154 10.43 3.65 6.33
N CYS A 155 9.67 2.57 6.14
CA CYS A 155 8.22 2.68 6.02
C CYS A 155 7.51 3.19 7.28
N ILE A 156 7.99 2.84 8.48
CA ILE A 156 7.41 3.36 9.73
C ILE A 156 7.60 4.87 9.77
N GLN A 157 8.77 5.37 9.38
CA GLN A 157 9.02 6.81 9.31
C GLN A 157 8.13 7.49 8.27
N PHE A 158 8.02 6.92 7.07
CA PHE A 158 7.15 7.46 6.01
C PHE A 158 5.68 7.54 6.44
N VAL A 159 5.17 6.53 7.14
CA VAL A 159 3.79 6.56 7.66
C VAL A 159 3.62 7.59 8.78
N LYS A 160 4.64 7.83 9.61
CA LYS A 160 4.61 8.95 10.57
C LYS A 160 4.48 10.30 9.88
N GLU A 161 5.19 10.51 8.77
CA GLU A 161 5.05 11.72 7.97
C GLU A 161 3.64 11.85 7.37
N ILE A 162 3.00 10.74 6.97
CA ILE A 162 1.57 10.74 6.59
C ILE A 162 0.68 11.18 7.76
N ALA A 163 0.92 10.66 8.98
CA ALA A 163 0.14 11.02 10.16
C ALA A 163 0.24 12.52 10.49
N GLU A 164 1.42 13.10 10.32
CA GLU A 164 1.65 14.54 10.46
C GLU A 164 0.84 15.33 9.42
N GLN A 165 0.88 14.96 8.14
CA GLN A 165 0.08 15.63 7.10
C GLN A 165 -1.43 15.54 7.36
N LEU A 166 -1.93 14.36 7.75
CA LEU A 166 -3.34 14.17 8.10
C LEU A 166 -3.80 14.99 9.30
N SER A 167 -2.88 15.41 10.18
CA SER A 167 -3.20 16.26 11.33
C SER A 167 -3.28 17.74 10.98
N HIS A 168 -2.83 18.12 9.79
CA HIS A 168 -2.83 19.49 9.27
C HIS A 168 -3.96 19.77 8.27
N GLU A 169 -4.74 18.75 7.89
CA GLU A 169 -5.99 18.85 7.11
C GLU A 169 -7.22 19.00 8.01
#